data_AF-A0A951I1L0-F1
#
_entry.id   AF-A0A951I1L0-F1
#
_cell.length_a   1.000
_cell.length_b   1.000
_cell.length_c   1.000
_cell.angle_alpha   90.00
_cell.angle_beta   90.00
_cell.angle_gamma   90.00
#
_symmetry.space_group_name_H-M   'P 1'
#
loop_
_entity.id
_entity.type
_entity.pdbx_description
1 polymer ?
#
loop_
_entity_poly.entity_id
_entity_poly.type
_entity_poly.pdbx_seq_one_letter_code
_entity_poly.pdbx_strand_id
1 'polypeptide(L)'
;MALILACVGLAGLGIWHSSALQRTKHPIQKPSQNEMKAAARARLQRGVGSQVKLAAAGDSAELVRASVDSVAQFIFERSNLNMSVETKMRLAQAEEQALNGNGSRLNVDKLAESLTASVTTRLAALSDKEIERAANAFHENAEGRITMRASGKLGTLTRADFIRQAKAGREWGRRGDAAIKTALGSMIRQEVADRFDNLAASLPEQFGRVSQEGATPVQALLIAYSVATDDPLEGSQSDLRNQLVEQRMFERKSPPAQAEQRAWDKAFGVNGFIYSTPVDLFFDKTTLTQLLAEGGSK
;
A
#
# COMPACT_ATOMS: atom_id res chain seq x y z
N MET A 1 6.49 -4.33 1.28
CA MET A 1 7.59 -5.20 1.79
C MET A 1 7.09 -6.48 2.45
N ALA A 2 6.03 -6.45 3.26
CA ALA A 2 5.47 -7.67 3.83
C ALA A 2 4.93 -8.64 2.76
N LEU A 3 4.20 -8.15 1.75
CA LEU A 3 3.83 -8.93 0.54
C LEU A 3 5.08 -9.52 -0.13
N ILE A 4 6.07 -8.67 -0.38
CA ILE A 4 7.34 -8.95 -1.08
C ILE A 4 8.15 -10.06 -0.40
N LEU A 5 8.22 -10.05 0.94
CA LEU A 5 9.01 -10.99 1.73
C LEU A 5 8.20 -12.24 2.11
N ALA A 6 6.88 -12.15 2.23
CA ALA A 6 5.99 -13.31 2.40
C ALA A 6 5.95 -14.19 1.13
N CYS A 7 6.07 -13.60 -0.07
CA CYS A 7 6.18 -14.36 -1.32
C CYS A 7 7.39 -15.30 -1.32
N VAL A 8 8.46 -14.93 -0.62
CA VAL A 8 9.70 -15.72 -0.53
C VAL A 8 9.49 -16.96 0.35
N GLY A 9 8.65 -16.88 1.39
CA GLY A 9 8.28 -18.04 2.20
C GLY A 9 7.38 -19.04 1.46
N LEU A 10 6.53 -18.56 0.53
CA LEU A 10 5.51 -19.38 -0.13
C LEU A 10 6.05 -20.21 -1.31
N ALA A 11 7.18 -19.84 -1.91
CA ALA A 11 7.85 -20.68 -2.91
C ALA A 11 8.53 -21.93 -2.31
N GLY A 12 8.73 -21.95 -0.98
CA GLY A 12 9.37 -23.07 -0.25
C GLY A 12 8.41 -23.97 0.53
N LEU A 13 7.15 -23.61 0.69
CA LEU A 13 6.16 -24.36 1.49
C LEU A 13 4.82 -24.38 0.77
N GLY A 14 4.44 -25.57 0.29
CA GLY A 14 3.21 -25.80 -0.46
C GLY A 14 1.94 -25.41 0.28
N ILE A 15 0.95 -24.98 -0.51
CA ILE A 15 -0.50 -25.09 -0.33
C ILE A 15 -0.95 -25.03 1.15
N TRP A 16 -1.41 -23.86 1.59
CA TRP A 16 -2.21 -23.78 2.82
C TRP A 16 -3.58 -23.14 2.58
N HIS A 17 -4.59 -23.99 2.74
CA HIS A 17 -6.01 -23.64 2.89
C HIS A 17 -6.24 -22.95 4.23
N SER A 18 -6.83 -21.76 4.21
CA SER A 18 -7.39 -21.13 5.40
C SER A 18 -8.80 -21.64 5.66
N SER A 19 -8.90 -22.60 6.59
CA SER A 19 -10.14 -22.94 7.27
C SER A 19 -10.16 -22.30 8.66
N ALA A 20 -11.35 -21.87 9.05
CA ALA A 20 -11.80 -21.70 10.44
C ALA A 20 -11.35 -20.44 11.21
N LEU A 21 -12.27 -19.47 11.27
CA LEU A 21 -12.70 -18.89 12.54
C LEU A 21 -14.24 -18.95 12.63
N GLN A 22 -14.75 -19.96 13.34
CA GLN A 22 -16.10 -19.99 13.88
C GLN A 22 -16.06 -19.50 15.33
N ARG A 23 -16.85 -18.46 15.64
CA ARG A 23 -17.48 -18.11 16.95
C ARG A 23 -17.96 -16.66 16.82
N THR A 24 -19.19 -16.25 17.15
CA THR A 24 -20.17 -16.68 18.17
C THR A 24 -21.62 -16.56 17.64
N LYS A 25 -22.53 -17.35 18.21
CA LYS A 25 -23.96 -17.41 17.85
C LYS A 25 -24.74 -16.27 18.53
N HIS A 26 -24.87 -15.15 17.84
CA HIS A 26 -26.09 -14.33 17.86
C HIS A 26 -26.55 -14.23 16.41
N PRO A 27 -27.87 -14.27 16.09
CA PRO A 27 -28.34 -13.99 14.75
C PRO A 27 -28.18 -12.49 14.47
N ILE A 28 -26.95 -12.04 14.31
CA ILE A 28 -26.67 -10.76 13.68
C ILE A 28 -27.01 -11.01 12.22
N GLN A 29 -28.09 -10.38 11.72
CA GLN A 29 -28.38 -10.33 10.30
C GLN A 29 -27.10 -9.87 9.61
N LYS A 30 -26.45 -10.77 8.87
CA LYS A 30 -25.28 -10.40 8.09
C LYS A 30 -25.75 -9.38 7.07
N PRO A 31 -25.10 -8.21 6.97
CA PRO A 31 -25.45 -7.24 5.95
C PRO A 31 -25.42 -7.92 4.58
N SER A 32 -26.38 -7.56 3.75
CA SER A 32 -26.45 -8.01 2.36
C SER A 32 -25.17 -7.60 1.62
N GLN A 33 -24.87 -8.28 0.51
CA GLN A 33 -23.71 -7.94 -0.31
C GLN A 33 -23.75 -6.49 -0.80
N ASN A 34 -24.95 -5.96 -1.07
CA ASN A 34 -25.13 -4.59 -1.50
C ASN A 34 -24.84 -3.59 -0.37
N GLU A 35 -25.27 -3.87 0.86
CA GLU A 35 -24.94 -3.04 2.02
C GLU A 35 -23.44 -3.04 2.32
N MET A 36 -22.77 -4.20 2.21
CA MET A 36 -21.32 -4.27 2.38
C MET A 36 -20.58 -3.44 1.31
N LYS A 37 -21.00 -3.51 0.05
CA LYS A 37 -20.44 -2.69 -1.05
C LYS A 37 -20.68 -1.20 -0.83
N ALA A 38 -21.90 -0.81 -0.44
CA ALA A 38 -22.25 0.57 -0.15
C ALA A 38 -21.43 1.13 1.03
N ALA A 39 -21.24 0.33 2.09
CA ALA A 39 -20.42 0.70 3.23
C ALA A 39 -18.93 0.85 2.86
N ALA A 40 -18.38 -0.06 2.05
CA ALA A 40 -17.02 0.04 1.54
C ALA A 40 -16.82 1.31 0.70
N ARG A 41 -17.75 1.59 -0.22
CA ARG A 41 -17.76 2.83 -1.00
C ARG A 41 -17.77 4.07 -0.12
N ALA A 42 -18.64 4.11 0.89
CA ALA A 42 -18.73 5.24 1.82
C ALA A 42 -17.42 5.46 2.60
N ARG A 43 -16.72 4.38 2.98
CA ARG A 43 -15.41 4.48 3.66
C ARG A 43 -14.32 5.00 2.73
N LEU A 44 -14.29 4.59 1.46
CA LEU A 44 -13.36 5.12 0.46
C LEU A 44 -13.64 6.60 0.15
N GLN A 45 -14.92 6.98 0.06
CA GLN A 45 -15.33 8.36 -0.12
C GLN A 45 -14.90 9.25 1.04
N ARG A 46 -15.00 8.79 2.29
CA ARG A 46 -14.47 9.51 3.46
C ARG A 46 -12.93 9.50 3.55
N GLY A 47 -12.29 8.52 2.91
CA GLY A 47 -10.84 8.38 2.84
C GLY A 47 -10.26 9.19 1.70
N VAL A 48 -9.67 8.51 0.73
CA VAL A 48 -9.04 9.14 -0.44
C VAL A 48 -10.01 10.03 -1.22
N GLY A 49 -11.29 9.66 -1.31
CA GLY A 49 -12.28 10.40 -2.11
C GLY A 49 -12.53 11.85 -1.64
N SER A 50 -12.34 12.15 -0.35
CA SER A 50 -12.57 13.49 0.22
C SER A 50 -11.28 14.23 0.58
N GLN A 51 -10.19 13.51 0.87
CA GLN A 51 -8.93 14.09 1.31
C GLN A 51 -7.93 14.32 0.18
N VAL A 52 -8.09 13.63 -0.94
CA VAL A 52 -7.26 13.82 -2.13
C VAL A 52 -8.05 14.57 -3.20
N LYS A 53 -7.40 15.55 -3.82
CA LYS A 53 -7.94 16.28 -4.97
C LYS A 53 -7.11 15.89 -6.19
N LEU A 54 -7.69 15.10 -7.09
CA LEU A 54 -7.03 14.74 -8.34
C LEU A 54 -7.26 15.83 -9.39
N ALA A 55 -6.22 16.19 -10.12
CA ALA A 55 -6.34 17.08 -11.28
C ALA A 55 -7.02 16.35 -12.44
N ALA A 56 -7.67 17.12 -13.31
CA ALA A 56 -8.37 16.68 -14.50
C ALA A 56 -7.76 17.27 -15.78
N ALA A 57 -8.14 16.70 -16.93
CA ALA A 57 -7.72 17.23 -18.22
C ALA A 57 -8.21 18.68 -18.39
N GLY A 58 -7.29 19.58 -18.76
CA GLY A 58 -7.56 21.01 -18.89
C GLY A 58 -7.30 21.84 -17.62
N ASP A 59 -6.97 21.21 -16.49
CA ASP A 59 -6.55 21.93 -15.28
C ASP A 59 -5.22 22.64 -15.49
N SER A 60 -5.02 23.76 -14.78
CA SER A 60 -3.77 24.51 -14.83
C SER A 60 -2.63 23.76 -14.12
N ALA A 61 -1.38 24.12 -14.45
CA ALA A 61 -0.21 23.55 -13.80
C ALA A 61 -0.22 23.73 -12.27
N GLU A 62 -0.82 24.81 -11.77
CA GLU A 62 -1.01 25.05 -10.33
C GLU A 62 -1.96 24.03 -9.70
N LEU A 63 -3.06 23.68 -10.37
CA LEU A 63 -4.00 22.66 -9.91
C LEU A 63 -3.37 21.26 -9.95
N VAL A 64 -2.56 20.95 -10.97
CA VAL A 64 -1.78 19.70 -11.03
C VAL A 64 -0.80 19.61 -9.85
N ARG A 65 -0.07 20.69 -9.54
CA ARG A 65 0.83 20.72 -8.37
C ARG A 65 0.06 20.57 -7.05
N ALA A 66 -1.06 21.27 -6.91
CA ALA A 66 -1.92 21.16 -5.73
C ALA A 66 -2.48 19.73 -5.56
N SER A 67 -2.75 19.03 -6.67
CA SER A 67 -3.14 17.64 -6.66
C SER A 67 -2.04 16.74 -6.10
N VAL A 68 -0.81 16.91 -6.59
CA VAL A 68 0.37 16.19 -6.08
C VAL A 68 0.61 16.46 -4.59
N ASP A 69 0.50 17.72 -4.16
CA ASP A 69 0.64 18.07 -2.75
C ASP A 69 -0.46 17.43 -1.88
N SER A 70 -1.70 17.34 -2.37
CA SER A 70 -2.78 16.67 -1.64
C SER A 70 -2.51 15.16 -1.46
N VAL A 71 -1.97 14.49 -2.48
CA VAL A 71 -1.58 13.07 -2.39
C VAL A 71 -0.39 12.89 -1.45
N ALA A 72 0.63 13.74 -1.55
CA ALA A 72 1.79 13.69 -0.68
C ALA A 72 1.38 13.89 0.79
N GLN A 73 0.51 14.86 1.07
CA GLN A 73 -0.01 15.11 2.41
C GLN A 73 -0.82 13.91 2.92
N PHE A 74 -1.72 13.36 2.10
CA PHE A 74 -2.51 12.18 2.44
C PHE A 74 -1.64 10.96 2.81
N ILE A 75 -0.61 10.68 2.00
CA ILE A 75 0.34 9.59 2.26
C ILE A 75 1.15 9.86 3.54
N PHE A 76 1.65 11.08 3.73
CA PHE A 76 2.40 11.47 4.92
C PHE A 76 1.55 11.32 6.20
N GLU A 77 0.30 11.77 6.16
CA GLU A 77 -0.61 11.70 7.29
C GLU A 77 -0.91 10.28 7.73
N ARG A 78 -0.90 9.32 6.80
CA ARG A 78 -1.23 7.91 7.06
C ARG A 78 -0.02 7.04 7.35
N SER A 79 1.18 7.40 6.86
CA SER A 79 2.36 6.52 6.89
C SER A 79 3.69 7.16 7.29
N ASN A 80 3.72 8.47 7.51
CA ASN A 80 4.92 9.27 7.73
C ASN A 80 5.91 9.27 6.55
N LEU A 81 5.50 8.76 5.38
CA LEU A 81 6.30 8.86 4.17
C LEU A 81 6.27 10.29 3.66
N ASN A 82 7.45 10.90 3.57
CA ASN A 82 7.60 12.25 3.04
C ASN A 82 8.08 12.19 1.59
N MET A 83 7.45 12.98 0.73
CA MET A 83 7.84 13.12 -0.67
C MET A 83 8.73 14.36 -0.82
N SER A 84 9.93 14.17 -1.36
CA SER A 84 10.85 15.28 -1.60
C SER A 84 10.25 16.29 -2.59
N VAL A 85 10.67 17.56 -2.50
CA VAL A 85 10.25 18.61 -3.44
C VAL A 85 10.58 18.21 -4.88
N GLU A 86 11.76 17.64 -5.11
CA GLU A 86 12.19 17.14 -6.42
C GLU A 86 11.22 16.06 -6.95
N THR A 87 10.85 15.09 -6.12
CA THR A 87 9.89 14.04 -6.49
C THR A 87 8.52 14.62 -6.81
N LYS A 88 8.03 15.58 -6.01
CA LYS A 88 6.75 16.25 -6.26
C LYS A 88 6.75 16.98 -7.60
N MET A 89 7.82 17.69 -7.92
CA MET A 89 7.96 18.39 -9.21
C MET A 89 7.94 17.41 -10.39
N ARG A 90 8.69 16.30 -10.31
CA ARG A 90 8.72 15.27 -11.36
C ARG A 90 7.36 14.60 -11.53
N LEU A 91 6.67 14.30 -10.43
CA LEU A 91 5.33 13.73 -10.47
C LEU A 91 4.32 14.70 -11.08
N ALA A 92 4.38 15.99 -10.72
CA ALA A 92 3.50 17.01 -11.31
C ALA A 92 3.74 17.15 -12.82
N GLN A 93 5.01 17.12 -13.27
CA GLN A 93 5.34 17.16 -14.69
C GLN A 93 4.81 15.93 -15.44
N ALA A 94 4.99 14.73 -14.88
CA ALA A 94 4.47 13.50 -15.48
C ALA A 94 2.93 13.50 -15.54
N GLU A 95 2.27 13.99 -14.48
CA GLU A 95 0.82 14.14 -14.42
C GLU A 95 0.31 15.11 -15.48
N GLU A 96 0.92 16.29 -15.60
CA GLU A 96 0.58 17.29 -16.61
C GLU A 96 0.71 16.71 -18.03
N GLN A 97 1.78 15.96 -18.31
CA GLN A 97 1.95 15.29 -19.60
C GLN A 97 0.83 14.27 -19.85
N ALA A 98 0.51 13.42 -18.87
CA ALA A 98 -0.54 12.41 -19.00
C ALA A 98 -1.94 13.02 -19.18
N LEU A 99 -2.26 14.10 -18.46
CA LEU A 99 -3.54 14.83 -18.56
C LEU A 99 -3.70 15.54 -19.91
N ASN A 100 -2.60 16.00 -20.51
CA ASN A 100 -2.58 16.61 -21.84
C ASN A 100 -2.49 15.59 -22.99
N GLY A 101 -2.56 14.29 -22.70
CA GLY A 101 -2.44 13.21 -23.72
C GLY A 101 -1.01 13.05 -24.30
N ASN A 102 -0.03 13.74 -23.71
CA ASN A 102 1.37 13.69 -24.13
C ASN A 102 2.20 12.67 -23.35
N GLY A 103 1.71 12.20 -22.20
CA GLY A 103 2.34 11.21 -21.34
C GLY A 103 1.61 9.86 -21.34
N SER A 104 2.29 8.84 -20.86
CA SER A 104 1.75 7.49 -20.74
C SER A 104 0.91 7.35 -19.46
N ARG A 105 -0.27 6.76 -19.60
CA ARG A 105 -1.04 6.23 -18.48
C ARG A 105 -0.60 4.79 -18.19
N LEU A 106 -0.66 4.40 -16.92
CA LEU A 106 -0.27 3.07 -16.47
C LEU A 106 -1.51 2.19 -16.30
N ASN A 107 -1.65 1.16 -17.13
CA ASN A 107 -2.61 0.10 -16.88
C ASN A 107 -2.10 -0.85 -15.78
N VAL A 108 -2.95 -1.81 -15.37
CA VAL A 108 -2.62 -2.82 -14.36
C VAL A 108 -1.29 -3.51 -14.64
N ASP A 109 -1.05 -3.87 -15.90
CA ASP A 109 0.10 -4.68 -16.30
C ASP A 109 1.41 -3.91 -16.19
N LYS A 110 1.44 -2.68 -16.74
CA LYS A 110 2.59 -1.79 -16.64
C LYS A 110 2.89 -1.44 -15.19
N LEU A 111 1.88 -1.07 -14.40
CA LEU A 111 2.10 -0.77 -12.99
C LEU A 111 2.62 -1.99 -12.23
N ALA A 112 2.03 -3.17 -12.44
CA ALA A 112 2.49 -4.40 -11.80
C ALA A 112 3.93 -4.77 -12.20
N GLU A 113 4.29 -4.60 -13.47
CA GLU A 113 5.65 -4.80 -13.97
C GLU A 113 6.63 -3.83 -13.31
N SER A 114 6.31 -2.54 -13.26
CA SER A 114 7.11 -1.51 -12.59
C SER A 114 7.36 -1.83 -11.12
N LEU A 115 6.29 -2.17 -10.40
CA LEU A 115 6.38 -2.55 -8.99
C LEU A 115 7.24 -3.82 -8.86
N THR A 116 7.04 -4.84 -9.71
CA THR A 116 7.83 -6.07 -9.67
C THR A 116 9.32 -5.81 -9.93
N ALA A 117 9.64 -4.98 -10.91
CA ALA A 117 11.01 -4.57 -11.22
C ALA A 117 11.64 -3.81 -10.03
N SER A 118 10.92 -2.87 -9.45
CA SER A 118 11.35 -2.11 -8.28
C SER A 118 11.62 -3.02 -7.09
N VAL A 119 10.69 -3.94 -6.82
CA VAL A 119 10.80 -4.92 -5.73
C VAL A 119 12.00 -5.84 -5.91
N THR A 120 12.15 -6.44 -7.09
CA THR A 120 13.24 -7.39 -7.36
C THR A 120 14.60 -6.72 -7.27
N THR A 121 14.73 -5.52 -7.83
CA THR A 121 15.93 -4.68 -7.71
C THR A 121 16.23 -4.38 -6.25
N ARG A 122 15.22 -3.95 -5.48
CA ARG A 122 15.42 -3.60 -4.08
C ARG A 122 15.80 -4.79 -3.22
N LEU A 123 15.13 -5.93 -3.40
CA LEU A 123 15.44 -7.17 -2.69
C LEU A 123 16.90 -7.57 -2.85
N ALA A 124 17.42 -7.56 -4.09
CA ALA A 124 18.81 -7.91 -4.38
C ALA A 124 19.82 -6.99 -3.67
N ALA A 125 19.43 -5.73 -3.45
CA ALA A 125 20.26 -4.67 -2.86
C ALA A 125 20.15 -4.56 -1.33
N LEU A 126 19.28 -5.32 -0.65
CA LEU A 126 19.11 -5.21 0.80
C LEU A 126 20.36 -5.62 1.58
N SER A 127 20.80 -4.78 2.50
CA SER A 127 21.79 -5.16 3.52
C SER A 127 21.16 -5.94 4.67
N ASP A 128 21.98 -6.66 5.45
CA ASP A 128 21.51 -7.34 6.67
C ASP A 128 20.92 -6.35 7.68
N LYS A 129 21.55 -5.17 7.82
CA LYS A 129 21.06 -4.09 8.68
C LYS A 129 19.68 -3.58 8.24
N GLU A 130 19.44 -3.44 6.94
CA GLU A 130 18.12 -3.04 6.42
C GLU A 130 17.07 -4.12 6.64
N ILE A 131 17.43 -5.40 6.51
CA ILE A 131 16.51 -6.53 6.80
C ILE A 131 16.15 -6.55 8.29
N GLU A 132 17.11 -6.38 9.19
CA GLU A 132 16.85 -6.31 10.63
C GLU A 132 16.01 -5.09 10.99
N ARG A 133 16.32 -3.93 10.42
CA ARG A 133 15.50 -2.72 10.56
C ARG A 133 14.07 -2.94 10.06
N ALA A 134 13.92 -3.62 8.93
CA ALA A 134 12.62 -3.98 8.36
C ALA A 134 11.81 -4.85 9.33
N ALA A 135 12.47 -5.86 9.93
CA ALA A 135 11.86 -6.76 10.90
C ALA A 135 11.42 -6.02 12.17
N ASN A 136 12.25 -5.08 12.64
CA ASN A 136 11.98 -4.25 13.81
C ASN A 136 10.87 -3.21 13.57
N ALA A 137 10.58 -2.86 12.31
CA ALA A 137 9.52 -1.92 11.96
C ALA A 137 8.12 -2.50 12.08
N PHE A 138 7.99 -3.83 12.21
CA PHE A 138 6.71 -4.49 12.40
C PHE A 138 6.30 -4.52 13.88
N HIS A 139 5.04 -4.18 14.15
CA HIS A 139 4.41 -4.54 15.41
C HIS A 139 4.16 -6.04 15.47
N GLU A 140 4.67 -6.67 16.53
CA GLU A 140 4.33 -8.05 16.87
C GLU A 140 2.97 -8.10 17.57
N ASN A 141 2.19 -9.14 17.28
CA ASN A 141 0.96 -9.43 17.98
C ASN A 141 1.24 -9.98 19.39
N ALA A 142 0.20 -10.32 20.14
CA ALA A 142 0.33 -10.86 21.51
C ALA A 142 1.14 -12.16 21.61
N GLU A 143 1.35 -12.87 20.50
CA GLU A 143 2.13 -14.11 20.41
C GLU A 143 3.59 -13.85 19.99
N GLY A 144 4.01 -12.58 19.85
CA GLY A 144 5.35 -12.24 19.37
C GLY A 144 5.52 -12.48 17.86
N ARG A 145 4.44 -12.48 17.08
CA ARG A 145 4.45 -12.78 15.64
C ARG A 145 4.09 -11.54 14.81
N ILE A 146 4.75 -11.41 13.67
CA ILE A 146 4.53 -10.38 12.66
C ILE A 146 3.41 -10.85 11.72
N THR A 147 2.34 -10.05 11.59
CA THR A 147 1.31 -10.29 10.58
C THR A 147 1.78 -9.79 9.22
N MET A 148 1.76 -10.66 8.20
CA MET A 148 2.36 -10.36 6.90
C MET A 148 1.44 -9.56 5.96
N ARG A 149 0.16 -9.40 6.31
CA ARG A 149 -0.84 -8.56 5.62
C ARG A 149 -1.83 -8.01 6.61
N ALA A 150 -2.35 -6.81 6.38
CA ALA A 150 -3.43 -6.26 7.22
C ALA A 150 -4.68 -7.17 7.22
N SER A 151 -4.93 -7.86 6.10
CA SER A 151 -6.02 -8.83 5.96
C SER A 151 -5.77 -10.19 6.63
N GLY A 152 -4.54 -10.45 7.08
CA GLY A 152 -4.14 -11.77 7.59
C GLY A 152 -3.97 -12.86 6.52
N LYS A 153 -4.21 -12.56 5.22
CA LYS A 153 -4.20 -13.54 4.11
C LYS A 153 -2.91 -14.36 3.99
N LEU A 154 -1.77 -13.81 4.42
CA LEU A 154 -0.45 -14.47 4.35
C LEU A 154 0.03 -15.01 5.70
N GLY A 155 -0.86 -15.06 6.71
CA GLY A 155 -0.54 -15.56 8.04
C GLY A 155 0.45 -14.68 8.80
N THR A 156 1.14 -15.31 9.76
CA THR A 156 2.07 -14.64 10.67
C THR A 156 3.41 -15.35 10.74
N LEU A 157 4.50 -14.60 10.89
CA LEU A 157 5.87 -15.10 11.01
C LEU A 157 6.50 -14.65 12.34
N THR A 158 7.41 -15.45 12.88
CA THR A 158 8.31 -14.91 13.92
C THR A 158 9.28 -13.92 13.28
N ARG A 159 9.86 -13.02 14.08
CA ARG A 159 10.89 -12.09 13.59
C ARG A 159 12.08 -12.83 12.96
N ALA A 160 12.51 -13.92 13.58
CA ALA A 160 13.61 -14.75 13.07
C ALA A 160 13.27 -15.38 11.72
N ASP A 161 12.05 -15.91 11.56
CA ASP A 161 11.58 -16.47 10.29
C ASP A 161 11.49 -15.40 9.21
N PHE A 162 10.99 -14.21 9.54
CA PHE A 162 10.96 -13.07 8.63
C PHE A 162 12.36 -12.69 8.14
N ILE A 163 13.34 -12.55 9.05
CA ILE A 163 14.73 -12.22 8.69
C ILE A 163 15.31 -13.31 7.78
N ARG A 164 15.09 -14.59 8.12
CA ARG A 164 15.55 -15.73 7.30
C ARG A 164 14.96 -15.68 5.90
N GLN A 165 13.64 -15.48 5.78
CA GLN A 165 12.98 -15.35 4.49
C GLN A 165 13.49 -14.14 3.72
N ALA A 166 13.68 -12.99 4.37
CA ALA A 166 14.20 -11.81 3.69
C ALA A 166 15.62 -11.99 3.13
N LYS A 167 16.50 -12.66 3.87
CA LYS A 167 17.84 -13.02 3.38
C LYS A 167 17.75 -13.98 2.19
N ALA A 168 16.88 -15.00 2.25
CA ALA A 168 16.67 -15.90 1.12
C ALA A 168 16.17 -15.15 -0.13
N GLY A 169 15.23 -14.22 0.04
CA GLY A 169 14.67 -13.41 -1.03
C GLY A 169 15.69 -12.51 -1.69
N ARG A 170 16.61 -11.95 -0.89
CA ARG A 170 17.76 -11.21 -1.41
C ARG A 170 18.66 -12.08 -2.26
N GLU A 171 19.05 -13.27 -1.78
CA GLU A 171 19.92 -14.16 -2.56
C GLU A 171 19.25 -14.59 -3.87
N TRP A 172 17.93 -14.76 -3.87
CA TRP A 172 17.19 -15.02 -5.10
C TRP A 172 17.20 -13.84 -6.06
N GLY A 173 16.98 -12.62 -5.55
CA GLY A 173 17.09 -11.39 -6.33
C GLY A 173 18.47 -11.24 -6.97
N ARG A 174 19.55 -11.56 -6.23
CA ARG A 174 20.94 -11.53 -6.73
C ARG A 174 21.21 -12.54 -7.83
N ARG A 175 20.59 -13.73 -7.76
CA ARG A 175 20.69 -14.75 -8.80
C ARG A 175 19.88 -14.45 -10.05
N GLY A 176 18.95 -13.49 -9.98
CA GLY A 176 18.05 -13.17 -11.10
C GLY A 176 17.08 -14.31 -11.43
N ASP A 177 16.58 -15.02 -10.42
CA ASP A 177 15.70 -16.17 -10.62
C ASP A 177 14.38 -15.77 -11.30
N ALA A 178 14.23 -16.17 -12.57
CA ALA A 178 13.09 -15.82 -13.40
C ALA A 178 11.77 -16.42 -12.90
N ALA A 179 11.79 -17.62 -12.31
CA ALA A 179 10.56 -18.26 -11.81
C ALA A 179 10.00 -17.49 -10.61
N ILE A 180 10.88 -17.06 -9.71
CA ILE A 180 10.49 -16.23 -8.56
C ILE A 180 10.00 -14.86 -9.01
N LYS A 181 10.69 -14.23 -9.97
CA LYS A 181 10.23 -12.95 -10.55
C LYS A 181 8.82 -13.07 -11.13
N THR A 182 8.54 -14.15 -11.87
CA THR A 182 7.20 -14.42 -12.43
C THR A 182 6.16 -14.63 -11.34
N ALA A 183 6.46 -15.44 -10.31
CA ALA A 183 5.55 -15.69 -9.20
C ALA A 183 5.22 -14.40 -8.43
N LEU A 184 6.25 -13.61 -8.10
CA LEU A 184 6.10 -12.30 -7.47
C LEU A 184 5.29 -11.34 -8.35
N GLY A 185 5.56 -11.30 -9.65
CA GLY A 185 4.84 -10.47 -10.60
C GLY A 185 3.36 -10.80 -10.68
N SER A 186 3.00 -12.09 -10.68
CA SER A 186 1.59 -12.52 -10.64
C SER A 186 0.88 -12.05 -9.38
N MET A 187 1.53 -12.12 -8.21
CA MET A 187 0.94 -11.68 -6.95
C MET A 187 0.77 -10.16 -6.88
N ILE A 188 1.79 -9.41 -7.30
CA ILE A 188 1.72 -7.95 -7.37
C ILE A 188 0.63 -7.52 -8.35
N ARG A 189 0.54 -8.15 -9.53
CA ARG A 189 -0.51 -7.89 -10.52
C ARG A 189 -1.89 -8.09 -9.95
N GLN A 190 -2.12 -9.17 -9.19
CA GLN A 190 -3.40 -9.41 -8.55
C GLN A 190 -3.75 -8.29 -7.56
N GLU A 191 -2.82 -7.89 -6.69
CA GLU A 191 -3.08 -6.81 -5.73
C GLU A 191 -3.32 -5.46 -6.43
N VAL A 192 -2.58 -5.16 -7.49
CA VAL A 192 -2.81 -3.95 -8.31
C VAL A 192 -4.19 -4.00 -8.95
N ALA A 193 -4.58 -5.12 -9.58
CA ALA A 193 -5.89 -5.29 -10.19
C ALA A 193 -7.02 -5.10 -9.15
N ASP A 194 -6.90 -5.74 -7.99
CA ASP A 194 -7.88 -5.61 -6.90
C ASP A 194 -8.04 -4.14 -6.46
N ARG A 195 -6.94 -3.37 -6.38
CA ARG A 195 -6.99 -1.93 -6.05
C ARG A 195 -7.60 -1.09 -7.18
N PHE A 196 -7.23 -1.37 -8.43
CA PHE A 196 -7.80 -0.72 -9.62
C PHE A 196 -9.33 -0.87 -9.63
N ASP A 197 -9.81 -2.12 -9.55
CA ASP A 197 -11.24 -2.44 -9.66
C ASP A 197 -12.02 -1.85 -8.49
N ASN A 198 -11.49 -1.95 -7.27
CA ASN A 198 -12.16 -1.41 -6.08
C ASN A 198 -12.29 0.12 -6.13
N LEU A 199 -11.22 0.82 -6.55
CA LEU A 199 -11.23 2.28 -6.67
C LEU A 199 -12.12 2.74 -7.82
N ALA A 200 -12.04 2.11 -8.99
CA ALA A 200 -12.88 2.45 -10.14
C ALA A 200 -14.38 2.26 -9.82
N ALA A 201 -14.74 1.18 -9.13
CA ALA A 201 -16.13 0.91 -8.74
C ALA A 201 -16.64 1.87 -7.65
N SER A 202 -15.80 2.23 -6.68
CA SER A 202 -16.22 3.00 -5.51
C SER A 202 -16.14 4.51 -5.73
N LEU A 203 -15.18 4.98 -6.54
CA LEU A 203 -14.88 6.38 -6.79
C LEU A 203 -14.84 6.68 -8.31
N PRO A 204 -15.94 6.45 -9.05
CA PRO A 204 -15.95 6.57 -10.50
C PRO A 204 -15.60 7.97 -11.01
N GLU A 205 -15.91 9.02 -10.26
CA GLU A 205 -15.55 10.41 -10.61
C GLU A 205 -14.04 10.63 -10.68
N GLN A 206 -13.27 9.91 -9.84
CA GLN A 206 -11.82 10.04 -9.73
C GLN A 206 -11.08 8.92 -10.45
N PHE A 207 -11.60 7.69 -10.44
CA PHE A 207 -10.93 6.49 -10.93
C PHE A 207 -11.71 5.74 -12.02
N GLY A 208 -12.89 6.21 -12.44
CA GLY A 208 -13.77 5.48 -13.36
C GLY A 208 -13.17 5.23 -14.74
N ARG A 209 -12.19 6.04 -15.15
CA ARG A 209 -11.47 5.89 -16.43
C ARG A 209 -10.25 4.98 -16.33
N VAL A 210 -9.82 4.63 -15.13
CA VAL A 210 -8.56 3.92 -14.88
C VAL A 210 -8.54 2.52 -15.52
N SER A 211 -9.69 1.84 -15.58
CA SER A 211 -9.80 0.53 -16.24
C SER A 211 -9.75 0.60 -17.77
N GLN A 212 -10.07 1.75 -18.38
CA GLN A 212 -10.13 1.91 -19.84
C GLN A 212 -8.89 2.62 -20.39
N GLU A 213 -8.51 3.72 -19.75
CA GLU A 213 -7.43 4.60 -20.19
C GLU A 213 -6.11 4.34 -19.44
N GLY A 214 -6.16 3.58 -18.34
CA GLY A 214 -5.06 3.48 -17.38
C GLY A 214 -5.05 4.61 -16.35
N ALA A 215 -4.29 4.40 -15.28
CA ALA A 215 -4.08 5.37 -14.21
C ALA A 215 -3.12 6.48 -14.68
N THR A 216 -3.41 7.73 -14.30
CA THR A 216 -2.42 8.80 -14.37
C THR A 216 -1.29 8.55 -13.36
N PRO A 217 -0.11 9.17 -13.51
CA PRO A 217 1.00 9.01 -12.56
C PRO A 217 0.60 9.22 -11.09
N VAL A 218 -0.24 10.21 -10.77
CA VAL A 218 -0.70 10.48 -9.40
C VAL A 218 -1.61 9.35 -8.89
N GLN A 219 -2.52 8.86 -9.73
CA GLN A 219 -3.38 7.71 -9.39
C GLN A 219 -2.54 6.43 -9.21
N ALA A 220 -1.57 6.18 -10.09
CA ALA A 220 -0.67 5.04 -10.03
C ALA A 220 0.16 5.05 -8.73
N LEU A 221 0.61 6.22 -8.28
CA LEU A 221 1.31 6.37 -7.00
C LEU A 221 0.41 5.99 -5.82
N LEU A 222 -0.85 6.44 -5.77
CA LEU A 222 -1.78 6.07 -4.70
C LEU A 222 -2.02 4.56 -4.64
N ILE A 223 -2.14 3.92 -5.81
CA ILE A 223 -2.35 2.47 -5.92
C ILE A 223 -1.09 1.74 -5.47
N ALA A 224 0.08 2.15 -5.94
CA ALA A 224 1.37 1.62 -5.50
C ALA A 224 1.54 1.75 -3.98
N TYR A 225 1.15 2.89 -3.41
CA TYR A 225 1.16 3.13 -1.97
C TYR A 225 0.25 2.14 -1.25
N SER A 226 -1.01 2.03 -1.67
CA SER A 226 -1.98 1.08 -1.09
C SER A 226 -1.48 -0.37 -1.11
N VAL A 227 -0.86 -0.80 -2.22
CA VAL A 227 -0.28 -2.14 -2.35
C VAL A 227 0.92 -2.33 -1.42
N ALA A 228 1.81 -1.34 -1.33
CA ALA A 228 3.04 -1.45 -0.55
C ALA A 228 2.79 -1.39 0.97
N THR A 229 1.76 -0.64 1.39
CA THR A 229 1.42 -0.43 2.81
C THR A 229 0.24 -1.26 3.29
N ASP A 230 -0.45 -1.98 2.41
CA ASP A 230 -1.75 -2.59 2.72
C ASP A 230 -2.80 -1.59 3.23
N ASP A 231 -2.60 -0.31 2.97
CA ASP A 231 -3.55 0.74 3.30
C ASP A 231 -4.71 0.69 2.30
N PRO A 232 -5.96 0.41 2.74
CA PRO A 232 -7.10 0.33 1.84
C PRO A 232 -7.53 1.69 1.28
N LEU A 233 -6.88 2.80 1.70
CA LEU A 233 -7.24 4.19 1.38
C LEU A 233 -8.61 4.61 1.91
N GLU A 234 -9.16 3.80 2.82
CA GLU A 234 -10.44 4.00 3.49
C GLU A 234 -10.28 4.86 4.75
N GLY A 235 -11.37 5.52 5.12
CA GLY A 235 -11.50 6.27 6.37
C GLY A 235 -10.81 7.62 6.32
N SER A 236 -11.50 8.63 6.87
CA SER A 236 -10.91 9.95 7.08
C SER A 236 -9.72 9.90 8.05
N GLN A 237 -8.88 10.93 8.09
CA GLN A 237 -7.85 11.04 9.13
C GLN A 237 -8.45 10.95 10.53
N SER A 238 -9.63 11.54 10.75
CA SER A 238 -10.38 11.40 12.02
C SER A 238 -10.89 9.98 12.25
N ASP A 239 -11.36 9.28 11.22
CA ASP A 239 -11.81 7.88 11.34
C ASP A 239 -10.64 6.99 11.80
N LEU A 240 -9.48 7.15 11.15
CA LEU A 240 -8.27 6.43 11.53
C LEU A 240 -7.83 6.77 12.96
N ARG A 241 -7.84 8.05 13.34
CA ARG A 241 -7.48 8.46 14.70
C ARG A 241 -8.39 7.82 15.75
N ASN A 242 -9.69 7.79 15.49
CA ASN A 242 -10.65 7.14 16.39
C ASN A 242 -10.36 5.64 16.51
N GLN A 243 -10.11 4.97 15.38
CA GLN A 243 -9.74 3.55 15.36
C GLN A 243 -8.45 3.27 16.16
N LEU A 244 -7.44 4.15 16.06
CA LEU A 244 -6.21 4.05 16.84
C LEU A 244 -6.45 4.14 18.34
N VAL A 245 -7.31 5.09 18.75
CA VAL A 245 -7.66 5.27 20.16
C VAL A 245 -8.43 4.04 20.67
N GLU A 246 -9.44 3.57 19.94
CA GLU A 246 -10.22 2.37 20.28
C GLU A 246 -9.34 1.13 20.46
N GLN A 247 -8.44 0.89 19.49
CA GLN A 247 -7.55 -0.26 19.54
C GLN A 247 -6.58 -0.20 20.73
N ARG A 248 -6.08 0.99 21.11
CA ARG A 248 -5.23 1.15 22.30
C ARG A 248 -5.95 0.89 23.61
N MET A 249 -7.20 1.35 23.70
CA MET A 249 -8.05 1.07 24.86
C MET A 249 -8.30 -0.44 24.96
N PHE A 250 -8.60 -1.10 23.84
CA PHE A 250 -8.81 -2.54 23.79
C PHE A 250 -7.56 -3.33 24.21
N GLU A 251 -6.38 -2.96 23.69
CA GLU A 251 -5.11 -3.59 24.04
C GLU A 251 -4.64 -3.28 25.47
N ARG A 252 -5.40 -2.48 26.24
CA ARG A 252 -5.07 -1.99 27.61
C ARG A 252 -3.68 -1.36 27.71
N LYS A 253 -3.12 -0.88 26.59
CA LYS A 253 -1.77 -0.32 26.52
C LYS A 253 -1.67 1.09 27.10
N SER A 254 -2.79 1.81 27.25
CA SER A 254 -2.80 3.18 27.79
C SER A 254 -4.20 3.58 28.31
N PRO A 255 -4.29 4.41 29.36
CA PRO A 255 -5.52 5.13 29.73
C PRO A 255 -6.00 6.06 28.58
N PRO A 256 -7.30 6.42 28.50
CA PRO A 256 -7.86 7.19 27.37
C PRO A 256 -7.09 8.47 27.02
N ALA A 257 -6.76 9.30 28.02
CA ALA A 257 -6.01 10.54 27.81
C ALA A 257 -4.60 10.32 27.22
N GLN A 258 -3.92 9.24 27.64
CA GLN A 258 -2.61 8.87 27.10
C GLN A 258 -2.73 8.21 25.71
N ALA A 259 -3.81 7.46 25.46
CA ALA A 259 -4.10 6.87 24.16
C ALA A 259 -4.31 7.96 23.10
N GLU A 260 -5.08 9.00 23.41
CA GLU A 260 -5.28 10.18 22.55
C GLU A 260 -3.98 10.96 22.34
N GLN A 261 -3.18 11.15 23.40
CA GLN A 261 -1.92 11.89 23.32
C GLN A 261 -0.83 11.13 22.55
N ARG A 262 -0.90 9.79 22.45
CA ARG A 262 0.02 8.99 21.66
C ARG A 262 -0.57 8.53 20.32
N ALA A 263 -1.84 8.84 20.03
CA ALA A 263 -2.50 8.52 18.75
C ALA A 263 -1.90 9.26 17.55
N TRP A 264 -0.84 10.04 17.76
CA TRP A 264 0.00 10.60 16.70
C TRP A 264 0.87 9.55 15.99
N ASP A 265 0.96 8.32 16.51
CA ASP A 265 1.51 7.21 15.75
C ASP A 265 0.64 6.98 14.50
N LYS A 266 1.29 6.77 13.36
CA LYS A 266 0.60 6.62 12.08
C LYS A 266 -0.18 5.33 12.02
N ALA A 267 -1.30 5.34 11.29
CA ALA A 267 -2.11 4.13 11.09
C ALA A 267 -1.34 3.06 10.31
N PHE A 268 -0.61 3.47 9.28
CA PHE A 268 0.11 2.61 8.35
C PHE A 268 1.59 2.98 8.31
N GLY A 269 2.36 2.24 7.51
CA GLY A 269 3.76 2.55 7.26
C GLY A 269 4.72 2.02 8.33
N VAL A 270 5.89 2.65 8.45
CA VAL A 270 6.95 2.22 9.38
C VAL A 270 6.43 2.39 10.80
N ASN A 271 6.38 1.31 11.59
CA ASN A 271 5.76 1.28 12.91
C ASN A 271 4.28 1.72 12.90
N GLY A 272 3.55 1.49 11.79
CA GLY A 272 2.12 1.79 11.70
C GLY A 272 1.30 0.97 12.70
N PHE A 273 0.41 1.61 13.45
CA PHE A 273 -0.28 0.98 14.57
C PHE A 273 -1.44 0.06 14.14
N ILE A 274 -2.17 0.42 13.06
CA ILE A 274 -3.17 -0.49 12.46
C ILE A 274 -2.43 -1.58 11.69
N TYR A 275 -1.47 -1.17 10.86
CA TYR A 275 -0.62 -2.11 10.16
C TYR A 275 0.76 -1.52 9.91
N SER A 276 1.77 -2.26 10.37
CA SER A 276 3.16 -1.88 10.19
C SER A 276 3.74 -2.49 8.92
N THR A 277 4.53 -1.70 8.20
CA THR A 277 5.27 -2.14 7.02
C THR A 277 6.50 -1.26 6.82
N PRO A 278 7.67 -1.81 6.48
CA PRO A 278 8.88 -1.03 6.23
C PRO A 278 8.82 -0.43 4.82
N VAL A 279 7.88 0.50 4.65
CA VAL A 279 7.51 1.09 3.38
C VAL A 279 8.58 2.07 2.86
N ASP A 280 9.40 2.61 3.75
CA ASP A 280 10.61 3.39 3.45
C ASP A 280 11.62 2.61 2.61
N LEU A 281 11.64 1.28 2.73
CA LEU A 281 12.49 0.44 1.91
C LEU A 281 11.98 0.31 0.48
N PHE A 282 10.68 0.52 0.25
CA PHE A 282 10.07 0.43 -1.08
C PHE A 282 10.05 1.79 -1.78
N PHE A 283 9.56 2.84 -1.11
CA PHE A 283 9.52 4.20 -1.67
C PHE A 283 10.82 4.97 -1.42
N ASP A 284 11.90 4.50 -2.04
CA ASP A 284 13.12 5.27 -2.15
C ASP A 284 13.13 6.11 -3.44
N LYS A 285 14.18 6.95 -3.60
CA LYS A 285 14.36 7.80 -4.78
C LYS A 285 14.40 6.99 -6.08
N THR A 286 14.94 5.78 -6.05
CA THR A 286 15.10 4.91 -7.23
C THR A 286 13.75 4.37 -7.68
N THR A 287 12.99 3.75 -6.78
CA THR A 287 11.65 3.19 -7.07
C THR A 287 10.71 4.28 -7.54
N LEU A 288 10.70 5.44 -6.88
CA LEU A 288 9.86 6.57 -7.30
C LEU A 288 10.27 7.10 -8.68
N THR A 289 11.56 7.11 -8.99
CA THR A 289 12.02 7.52 -10.33
C THR A 289 11.60 6.50 -11.40
N GLN A 290 11.67 5.20 -11.11
CA GLN A 290 11.23 4.15 -12.04
C GLN A 290 9.73 4.24 -12.33
N LEU A 291 8.91 4.39 -11.28
CA LEU A 291 7.47 4.55 -11.41
C LEU A 291 7.10 5.78 -12.26
N LEU A 292 7.85 6.87 -12.11
CA LEU A 292 7.64 8.11 -12.87
C LEU A 292 8.15 8.02 -14.32
N ALA A 293 9.25 7.31 -14.57
CA ALA A 293 9.83 7.16 -15.89
C ALA A 293 8.91 6.37 -16.84
N GLU A 294 8.24 5.34 -16.33
CA GLU A 294 7.29 4.54 -17.11
C GLU A 294 6.00 5.31 -17.49
N GLY A 295 5.66 6.36 -16.74
CA GLY A 295 4.61 7.31 -17.11
C GLY A 295 5.05 8.37 -18.13
N GLY A 296 6.36 8.54 -18.35
CA GLY A 296 6.92 9.58 -19.21
C GLY A 296 7.49 9.10 -20.56
N SER A 297 7.79 7.81 -20.71
CA SER A 297 8.32 7.27 -21.98
C SER A 297 7.18 6.88 -22.93
N LYS A 298 7.20 7.44 -24.14
CA LYS A 298 6.51 6.88 -25.32
C LYS A 298 7.35 5.78 -25.95
#